data_AF-A0A3D2IHD3-F1
#
_entry.id   AF-A0A3D2IHD3-F1
#
_cell.length_a   1.000
_cell.length_b   1.000
_cell.length_c   1.000
_cell.angle_alpha   90.00
_cell.angle_beta   90.00
_cell.angle_gamma   90.00
#
_symmetry.space_group_name_H-M   'P 1'
#
loop_
_entity.id
_entity.type
_entity.pdbx_description
1 polymer ?
#
loop_
_entity_poly.entity_id
_entity_poly.type
_entity_poly.pdbx_seq_one_letter_code
_entity_poly.pdbx_strand_id
1 'polypeptide(L)'
;TDSTDNITSSWSEDFLTPYKNLFEQRTIRAIQVSHATNAHIDSSWPGTFSHSTVSGLLRDSLGFEGVVFSDDLQKPIITSNYDLETSILQSINAGVDVLVFGNNFKYDEDIAKKAIAIIQKLLKEGKIKPETIEAALSRIDQLKQDVIAELCTCLTT
;
A
#
# COMPACT_ATOMS: atom_id res chain seq x y z
N THR A 1 11.85 -7.73 22.62
CA THR A 1 10.66 -7.34 21.84
C THR A 1 11.13 -6.32 20.85
N ASP A 2 11.49 -6.77 19.66
CA ASP A 2 12.02 -5.89 18.62
C ASP A 2 10.87 -4.97 18.20
N SER A 3 10.92 -3.71 18.65
CA SER A 3 9.80 -2.77 18.60
C SER A 3 9.83 -1.89 17.37
N THR A 4 10.69 -2.22 16.41
CA THR A 4 10.84 -1.50 15.16
C THR A 4 11.15 -2.48 14.03
N ASP A 5 10.28 -2.56 13.03
CA ASP A 5 10.59 -3.18 11.73
C ASP A 5 11.60 -2.30 10.97
N ASN A 6 12.72 -1.94 11.61
CA ASN A 6 13.74 -1.09 11.02
C ASN A 6 14.77 -1.93 10.30
N ILE A 7 14.76 -1.84 8.97
CA ILE A 7 15.64 -2.61 8.10
C ILE A 7 16.82 -1.79 7.60
N THR A 8 17.00 -0.55 8.06
CA THR A 8 18.01 0.40 7.51
C THR A 8 19.40 -0.23 7.40
N SER A 9 19.88 -0.90 8.46
CA SER A 9 21.22 -1.49 8.49
C SER A 9 21.33 -2.87 7.84
N SER A 10 20.21 -3.58 7.67
CA SER A 10 20.16 -4.93 7.10
C SER A 10 19.74 -4.94 5.63
N TRP A 11 19.25 -3.81 5.11
CA TRP A 11 18.76 -3.69 3.74
C TRP A 11 19.89 -3.78 2.72
N SER A 12 19.64 -4.54 1.65
CA SER A 12 20.44 -4.60 0.44
C SER A 12 19.52 -4.54 -0.76
N GLU A 13 19.99 -3.97 -1.88
CA GLU A 13 19.26 -3.99 -3.14
C GLU A 13 19.01 -5.42 -3.64
N ASP A 14 19.83 -6.39 -3.22
CA ASP A 14 19.67 -7.82 -3.56
C ASP A 14 18.30 -8.37 -3.13
N PHE A 15 17.69 -7.81 -2.07
CA PHE A 15 16.36 -8.18 -1.61
C PHE A 15 15.25 -7.85 -2.63
N LEU A 16 15.53 -6.98 -3.60
CA LEU A 16 14.60 -6.66 -4.67
C LEU A 16 14.68 -7.63 -5.85
N THR A 17 15.72 -8.48 -5.92
CA THR A 17 15.92 -9.42 -7.04
C THR A 17 14.72 -10.34 -7.28
N PRO A 18 14.10 -10.96 -6.25
CA PRO A 18 12.90 -11.77 -6.47
C PRO A 18 11.74 -10.97 -7.07
N TYR A 19 11.57 -9.71 -6.66
CA TYR A 19 10.50 -8.84 -7.15
C TYR A 19 10.76 -8.39 -8.60
N LYS A 20 12.00 -8.01 -8.94
CA LYS A 20 12.42 -7.69 -10.32
C LYS A 20 12.06 -8.85 -11.26
N ASN A 21 12.44 -10.08 -10.89
CA ASN A 21 12.13 -11.28 -11.68
C ASN A 21 10.62 -11.52 -11.84
N LEU A 22 9.83 -11.33 -10.78
CA LEU A 22 8.37 -11.51 -10.83
C LEU A 22 7.67 -10.45 -11.69
N PHE A 23 8.14 -9.20 -11.63
CA PHE A 23 7.57 -8.10 -12.40
C PHE A 23 7.90 -8.23 -13.90
N GLU A 24 9.11 -8.65 -14.25
CA GLU A 24 9.50 -8.96 -15.63
C GLU A 24 8.63 -10.06 -16.25
N GLN A 25 8.28 -11.08 -15.46
CA GLN A 25 7.40 -12.17 -15.90
C GLN A 25 5.92 -11.74 -15.95
N ARG A 26 5.56 -10.57 -15.41
CA ARG A 26 4.18 -10.06 -15.30
C ARG A 26 3.23 -11.06 -14.65
N THR A 27 3.72 -11.88 -13.73
CA THR A 27 2.94 -12.95 -13.08
C THR A 27 2.16 -12.47 -11.87
N ILE A 28 2.55 -11.33 -11.30
CA ILE A 28 1.91 -10.78 -10.10
C ILE A 28 1.12 -9.52 -10.42
N ARG A 29 -0.12 -9.48 -9.95
CA ARG A 29 -1.07 -8.38 -10.19
C ARG A 29 -1.32 -7.52 -8.93
N ALA A 30 -0.80 -7.97 -7.79
CA ALA A 30 -0.92 -7.28 -6.52
C ALA A 30 0.33 -7.49 -5.65
N ILE A 31 0.66 -6.50 -4.83
CA ILE A 31 1.72 -6.57 -3.82
C ILE A 31 1.28 -5.86 -2.55
N GLN A 32 1.75 -6.33 -1.39
CA GLN A 32 1.56 -5.65 -0.11
C GLN A 32 2.86 -5.01 0.34
N VAL A 33 2.80 -3.74 0.76
CA VAL A 33 3.95 -3.01 1.30
C VAL A 33 3.91 -3.04 2.83
N SER A 34 5.01 -3.40 3.46
CA SER A 34 5.14 -3.47 4.93
C SER A 34 5.39 -2.09 5.57
N HIS A 35 5.14 -2.00 6.87
CA HIS A 35 5.46 -0.83 7.70
C HIS A 35 6.95 -0.69 8.01
N ALA A 36 7.82 -1.47 7.36
CA ALA A 36 9.25 -1.45 7.64
C ALA A 36 9.85 -0.08 7.31
N THR A 37 10.71 0.43 8.18
CA THR A 37 11.42 1.70 7.97
C THR A 37 12.78 1.45 7.34
N ASN A 38 13.13 2.24 6.33
CA ASN A 38 14.47 2.25 5.76
C ASN A 38 14.93 3.70 5.55
N ALA A 39 15.78 4.20 6.45
CA ALA A 39 16.24 5.58 6.42
C ALA A 39 17.15 5.92 5.23
N HIS A 40 17.66 4.92 4.50
CA HIS A 40 18.38 5.15 3.25
C HIS A 40 17.45 5.46 2.07
N ILE A 41 16.17 5.07 2.15
CA ILE A 41 15.15 5.38 1.14
C ILE A 41 14.29 6.57 1.59
N ASP A 42 13.83 6.51 2.84
CA ASP A 42 13.00 7.54 3.46
C ASP A 42 13.22 7.55 4.96
N SER A 43 13.80 8.65 5.46
CA SER A 43 14.06 8.84 6.89
C SER A 43 12.86 9.38 7.66
N SER A 44 11.78 9.75 6.98
CA SER A 44 10.60 10.38 7.57
C SER A 44 9.45 9.40 7.77
N TRP A 45 9.26 8.46 6.84
CA TRP A 45 8.09 7.60 6.81
C TRP A 45 8.42 6.11 6.73
N PRO A 46 7.64 5.23 7.39
CA PRO A 46 7.70 3.80 7.14
C PRO A 46 7.28 3.49 5.69
N GLY A 47 7.68 2.32 5.18
CA GLY A 47 7.48 1.93 3.78
C GLY A 47 6.07 2.18 3.24
N THR A 48 5.04 1.76 3.98
CA THR A 48 3.62 1.96 3.63
C THR A 48 3.19 3.43 3.50
N PHE A 49 3.91 4.36 4.13
CA PHE A 49 3.64 5.81 4.11
C PHE A 49 4.64 6.59 3.25
N SER A 50 5.68 5.91 2.74
CA SER A 50 6.77 6.53 2.02
C SER A 50 6.48 6.57 0.52
N HIS A 51 6.30 7.78 -0.02
CA HIS A 51 6.25 7.98 -1.48
C HIS A 51 7.54 7.50 -2.16
N SER A 52 8.70 7.69 -1.53
CA SER A 52 9.98 7.21 -2.06
C SER A 52 10.02 5.68 -2.18
N THR A 53 9.37 4.97 -1.27
CA THR A 53 9.29 3.50 -1.31
C THR A 53 8.23 3.01 -2.29
N VAL A 54 7.00 3.52 -2.20
CA VAL A 54 5.87 2.98 -2.97
C VAL A 54 5.87 3.52 -4.40
N SER A 55 5.78 4.83 -4.60
CA SER A 55 5.86 5.41 -5.95
C SER A 55 7.28 5.32 -6.51
N GLY A 56 8.29 5.81 -5.79
CA GLY A 56 9.65 5.93 -6.34
C GLY A 56 10.35 4.59 -6.60
N LEU A 57 10.45 3.73 -5.59
CA LEU A 57 11.13 2.45 -5.75
C LEU A 57 10.23 1.42 -6.45
N LEU A 58 9.05 1.14 -5.90
CA LEU A 58 8.21 0.05 -6.38
C LEU A 58 7.59 0.34 -7.75
N ARG A 59 6.99 1.52 -7.97
CA ARG A 59 6.35 1.83 -9.26
C ARG A 59 7.35 2.34 -10.30
N ASP A 60 8.11 3.38 -9.97
CA ASP A 60 8.95 4.07 -10.96
C ASP A 60 10.22 3.26 -11.28
N SER A 61 10.93 2.77 -10.25
CA SER A 61 12.22 2.09 -10.45
C SER A 61 12.06 0.61 -10.82
N LEU A 62 11.12 -0.10 -10.19
CA LEU A 62 10.88 -1.52 -10.46
C LEU A 62 9.79 -1.76 -11.53
N GLY A 63 9.01 -0.73 -11.90
CA GLY A 63 8.00 -0.84 -12.96
C GLY A 63 6.73 -1.58 -12.55
N PHE A 64 6.38 -1.61 -11.26
CA PHE A 64 5.17 -2.31 -10.82
C PHE A 64 3.89 -1.52 -11.14
N GLU A 65 3.08 -2.06 -12.05
CA GLU A 65 1.85 -1.43 -12.54
C GLU A 65 0.57 -1.94 -11.83
N GLY A 66 0.69 -3.00 -11.02
CA GLY A 66 -0.44 -3.64 -10.34
C GLY A 66 -0.93 -2.91 -9.08
N VAL A 67 -1.81 -3.59 -8.35
CA VAL A 67 -2.45 -3.06 -7.14
C VAL A 67 -1.51 -3.15 -5.94
N VAL A 68 -1.38 -2.05 -5.21
CA VAL A 68 -0.59 -1.97 -3.98
C VAL A 68 -1.52 -1.94 -2.76
N PHE A 69 -1.33 -2.90 -1.86
CA PHE A 69 -2.01 -2.98 -0.57
C PHE A 69 -1.10 -2.43 0.53
N SER A 70 -1.68 -1.74 1.50
CA SER A 70 -0.99 -1.50 2.78
C SER A 70 -0.91 -2.79 3.59
N ASP A 71 0.09 -2.91 4.47
CA ASP A 71 -0.07 -3.75 5.67
C ASP A 71 -1.13 -3.12 6.60
N ASP A 72 -1.57 -3.85 7.62
CA ASP A 72 -2.68 -3.46 8.48
C ASP A 72 -2.40 -2.14 9.22
N LEU A 73 -3.20 -1.12 8.94
CA LEU A 73 -3.08 0.22 9.51
C LEU A 73 -3.47 0.28 11.00
N GLN A 74 -4.07 -0.79 11.55
CA GLN A 74 -4.39 -0.89 12.97
C GLN A 74 -3.28 -1.55 13.80
N LYS A 75 -2.15 -1.95 13.19
CA LYS A 75 -1.01 -2.49 13.93
C LYS A 75 -0.50 -1.47 14.97
N PRO A 76 -0.08 -1.93 16.17
CA PRO A 76 0.43 -1.03 17.22
C PRO A 76 1.62 -0.17 16.79
N ILE A 77 2.49 -0.67 15.90
CA ILE A 77 3.64 0.09 15.38
C ILE A 77 3.21 1.34 14.59
N ILE A 78 2.02 1.33 14.00
CA ILE A 78 1.42 2.49 13.32
C ILE A 78 0.61 3.32 14.30
N THR A 79 -0.38 2.71 14.97
CA THR A 79 -1.35 3.44 15.80
C THR A 79 -0.75 4.09 17.05
N SER A 80 0.45 3.67 17.48
CA SER A 80 1.17 4.34 18.58
C SER A 80 1.88 5.62 18.15
N ASN A 81 2.09 5.81 16.85
CA ASN A 81 2.89 6.92 16.30
C ASN A 81 2.07 7.86 15.41
N TYR A 82 1.00 7.36 14.79
CA TYR A 82 0.20 8.10 13.81
C TYR A 82 -1.28 7.92 14.09
N ASP A 83 -2.04 9.00 13.93
CA ASP A 83 -3.49 8.92 13.95
C ASP A 83 -4.04 8.34 12.64
N LEU A 84 -5.34 8.03 12.64
CA LEU A 84 -6.02 7.42 11.50
C LEU A 84 -6.01 8.34 10.27
N GLU A 85 -6.17 9.66 10.46
CA GLU A 85 -6.18 10.62 9.36
C GLU A 85 -4.81 10.71 8.68
N THR A 86 -3.74 10.78 9.46
CA THR A 86 -2.36 10.77 8.97
C THR A 86 -2.05 9.46 8.25
N SER A 87 -2.44 8.32 8.84
CA SER A 87 -2.20 7.00 8.25
C SER A 87 -2.86 6.87 6.86
N ILE A 88 -4.13 7.27 6.75
CA ILE A 88 -4.87 7.25 5.47
C ILE A 88 -4.24 8.22 4.46
N LEU A 89 -3.96 9.46 4.88
CA LEU A 89 -3.39 10.48 4.01
C LEU A 89 -2.04 10.02 3.43
N GLN A 90 -1.14 9.54 4.29
CA GLN A 90 0.20 9.17 3.86
C GLN A 90 0.19 7.89 3.03
N SER A 91 -0.62 6.88 3.35
CA SER A 91 -0.74 5.69 2.49
C SER A 91 -1.21 6.05 1.08
N ILE A 92 -2.27 6.85 0.96
CA ILE A 92 -2.81 7.23 -0.36
C ILE A 92 -1.78 8.06 -1.13
N ASN A 93 -1.17 9.07 -0.49
CA ASN A 93 -0.17 9.92 -1.14
C ASN A 93 1.13 9.17 -1.44
N ALA A 94 1.47 8.10 -0.72
CA ALA A 94 2.58 7.22 -1.05
C ALA A 94 2.33 6.43 -2.35
N GLY A 95 1.07 6.22 -2.73
CA GLY A 95 0.68 5.45 -3.92
C GLY A 95 0.09 4.08 -3.61
N VAL A 96 -0.36 3.84 -2.37
CA VAL A 96 -1.14 2.65 -1.99
C VAL A 96 -2.54 2.75 -2.58
N ASP A 97 -3.02 1.67 -3.20
CA ASP A 97 -4.34 1.62 -3.84
C ASP A 97 -5.42 1.08 -2.87
N VAL A 98 -5.06 0.11 -2.02
CA VAL A 98 -6.00 -0.53 -1.08
C VAL A 98 -5.49 -0.43 0.35
N LEU A 99 -6.28 0.21 1.22
CA LEU A 99 -5.99 0.35 2.65
C LEU A 99 -6.55 -0.86 3.41
N VAL A 100 -5.70 -1.51 4.21
CA VAL A 100 -6.05 -2.70 4.99
C VAL A 100 -6.28 -2.34 6.45
N PHE A 101 -7.42 -2.78 6.97
CA PHE A 101 -7.83 -2.65 8.37
C PHE A 101 -8.23 -4.03 8.90
N GLY A 102 -7.39 -4.66 9.72
CA GLY A 102 -7.64 -6.01 10.25
C GLY A 102 -8.73 -6.06 11.31
N ASN A 103 -8.99 -4.93 11.97
CA ASN A 103 -10.00 -4.72 13.01
C ASN A 103 -9.93 -5.69 14.20
N ASN A 104 -8.76 -6.25 14.44
CA ASN A 104 -8.49 -7.27 15.47
C ASN A 104 -7.66 -6.74 16.65
N PHE A 105 -6.80 -5.73 16.46
CA PHE A 105 -6.01 -5.12 17.54
C PHE A 105 -6.85 -4.25 18.47
N LYS A 106 -7.69 -3.39 17.87
CA LYS A 106 -8.71 -2.60 18.57
C LYS A 106 -9.95 -2.59 17.69
N TYR A 107 -10.96 -3.35 18.11
CA TYR A 107 -12.21 -3.44 17.39
C TYR A 107 -12.91 -2.06 17.34
N ASP A 108 -13.32 -1.69 16.15
CA ASP A 108 -14.11 -0.51 15.85
C ASP A 108 -15.08 -0.87 14.72
N GLU A 109 -16.36 -0.99 15.04
CA GLU A 109 -17.41 -1.36 14.07
C GLU A 109 -17.57 -0.34 12.93
N ASP A 110 -17.14 0.91 13.17
CA ASP A 110 -17.26 2.01 12.23
C ASP A 110 -15.95 2.33 11.50
N ILE A 111 -14.90 1.51 11.63
CA ILE A 111 -13.57 1.82 11.07
C ILE A 111 -13.63 2.14 9.57
N ALA A 112 -14.41 1.38 8.79
CA ALA A 112 -14.58 1.62 7.37
C ALA A 112 -15.31 2.95 7.09
N LYS A 113 -16.37 3.27 7.84
CA LYS A 113 -17.11 4.53 7.69
C LYS A 113 -16.23 5.73 8.04
N LYS A 114 -15.44 5.62 9.12
CA LYS A 114 -14.47 6.64 9.54
C LYS A 114 -13.42 6.86 8.48
N ALA A 115 -12.85 5.79 7.92
CA ALA A 115 -11.87 5.88 6.84
C ALA A 115 -12.44 6.59 5.59
N ILE A 116 -13.65 6.22 5.17
CA ILE A 116 -14.35 6.87 4.04
C ILE A 116 -14.56 8.37 4.32
N ALA A 117 -15.05 8.73 5.50
CA ALA A 117 -15.28 10.12 5.87
C ALA A 117 -13.98 10.94 5.87
N ILE A 118 -12.87 10.35 6.33
CA ILE A 118 -11.54 10.96 6.29
C ILE A 118 -11.09 11.16 4.84
N ILE A 119 -11.20 10.15 3.97
CA ILE A 119 -10.81 10.27 2.55
C ILE A 119 -11.60 11.39 1.86
N GLN A 120 -12.92 11.45 2.10
CA GLN A 120 -13.78 12.51 1.57
C GLN A 120 -13.37 13.90 2.08
N LYS A 121 -13.05 14.02 3.37
CA LYS A 121 -12.52 15.26 3.96
C LYS A 121 -11.20 15.67 3.29
N LEU A 122 -10.25 14.76 3.17
CA LEU A 122 -8.92 15.03 2.59
C LEU A 122 -8.98 15.41 1.11
N LEU A 123 -9.91 14.83 0.33
CA LEU A 123 -10.20 15.25 -1.04
C LEU A 123 -10.77 16.67 -1.08
N LYS A 124 -11.74 16.98 -0.22
CA LYS A 124 -12.33 18.33 -0.13
C LYS A 124 -11.31 19.39 0.27
N GLU A 125 -10.35 19.03 1.13
CA GLU A 125 -9.24 19.91 1.54
C GLU A 125 -8.11 20.00 0.50
N GLY A 126 -8.16 19.22 -0.59
CA GLY A 126 -7.11 19.18 -1.62
C GLY A 126 -5.80 18.53 -1.17
N LYS A 127 -5.81 17.81 -0.04
CA LYS A 127 -4.65 17.08 0.50
C LYS A 127 -4.42 15.74 -0.23
N ILE A 128 -5.48 15.18 -0.79
CA ILE A 128 -5.44 14.08 -1.76
C ILE A 128 -5.96 14.63 -3.08
N LYS A 129 -5.24 14.35 -4.15
CA LYS A 129 -5.65 14.72 -5.51
C LYS A 129 -6.68 13.71 -6.02
N PRO A 130 -7.79 14.12 -6.67
CA PRO A 130 -8.75 13.19 -7.26
C PRO A 130 -8.11 12.17 -8.20
N GLU A 131 -7.11 12.60 -8.97
CA GLU A 131 -6.38 11.78 -9.93
C GLU A 131 -5.62 10.62 -9.24
N THR A 132 -5.19 10.81 -7.99
CA THR A 132 -4.57 9.74 -7.18
C THR A 132 -5.57 8.62 -6.90
N ILE A 133 -6.81 8.97 -6.56
CA ILE A 133 -7.88 7.99 -6.30
C ILE A 133 -8.32 7.32 -7.61
N GLU A 134 -8.47 8.10 -8.69
CA GLU A 134 -8.83 7.56 -10.00
C GLU A 134 -7.81 6.55 -10.52
N ALA A 135 -6.51 6.85 -10.38
CA ALA A 135 -5.44 5.92 -10.75
C ALA A 135 -5.51 4.61 -9.93
N ALA A 136 -5.75 4.70 -8.62
CA ALA A 136 -5.91 3.53 -7.76
C ALA A 136 -7.11 2.68 -8.16
N LEU A 137 -8.27 3.31 -8.38
CA LEU A 137 -9.49 2.64 -8.81
C LEU A 137 -9.31 1.96 -10.17
N SER A 138 -8.62 2.61 -11.11
CA SER A 138 -8.32 2.00 -12.43
C SER A 138 -7.50 0.71 -12.30
N ARG A 139 -6.50 0.67 -11.42
CA ARG A 139 -5.71 -0.56 -11.17
C ARG A 139 -6.55 -1.64 -10.50
N ILE A 140 -7.39 -1.26 -9.54
CA ILE A 140 -8.29 -2.20 -8.84
C ILE A 140 -9.29 -2.82 -9.82
N ASP A 141 -9.85 -2.02 -10.73
CA ASP A 141 -10.80 -2.53 -11.72
C ASP A 141 -10.13 -3.43 -12.76
N GLN A 142 -8.90 -3.11 -13.19
CA GLN A 142 -8.11 -4.02 -14.02
C GLN A 142 -7.86 -5.36 -13.29
N LEU A 143 -7.45 -5.32 -12.02
CA LEU A 143 -7.24 -6.53 -11.22
C LEU A 143 -8.51 -7.40 -11.16
N LYS A 144 -9.68 -6.80 -10.95
CA LYS A 144 -10.96 -7.54 -10.93
C LYS A 144 -11.23 -8.20 -12.28
N GLN A 145 -11.02 -7.48 -13.39
CA GLN A 145 -11.23 -8.02 -14.73
C GLN A 145 -10.32 -9.22 -14.99
N ASP A 146 -9.04 -9.11 -14.65
CA ASP A 146 -8.06 -10.19 -14.83
C ASP A 146 -8.42 -11.44 -14.02
N VAL A 147 -8.81 -11.26 -12.75
CA VAL A 147 -9.22 -12.36 -11.87
C VAL A 147 -10.49 -13.05 -12.38
N ILE A 148 -11.49 -12.28 -12.80
CA ILE A 148 -12.73 -12.85 -13.37
C ILE A 148 -12.44 -13.63 -14.65
N ALA A 149 -11.63 -13.08 -15.55
CA ALA A 149 -11.28 -13.74 -16.80
C ALA A 149 -10.61 -15.11 -16.54
N GLU A 150 -9.67 -15.16 -15.59
CA GLU A 150 -9.00 -16.40 -15.19
C GLU A 150 -9.97 -17.44 -14.61
N LEU A 151 -10.83 -17.02 -13.68
CA LEU A 151 -11.86 -17.90 -13.11
C LEU A 151 -12.81 -18.44 -14.17
N CYS A 152 -13.23 -17.60 -15.13
CA CYS A 152 -14.09 -18.02 -16.23
C CYS A 152 -13.38 -19.02 -17.15
N THR A 153 -12.09 -18.84 -17.45
CA THR A 153 -11.34 -19.83 -18.23
C THR A 153 -11.26 -21.19 -17.55
N CYS A 154 -11.09 -21.22 -16.22
CA CYS A 154 -11.09 -22.47 -15.44
C CYS A 154 -12.44 -23.19 -15.42
N LEU A 155 -13.56 -22.50 -15.66
CA LEU A 155 -14.90 -23.09 -15.68
C LEU A 155 -15.29 -23.67 -17.05
N THR A 156 -14.54 -23.32 -18.10
CA THR A 156 -14.78 -23.78 -19.48
C THR A 156 -13.87 -24.91 -19.94
N THR A 157 -12.90 -25.30 -19.11
CA THR A 157 -11.98 -26.43 -19.29
C THR A 157 -12.36 -27.60 -18.39
#